data_AF-A0A518GBT1-F1
#
_entry.id   AF-A0A518GBT1-F1
#
_cell.length_a   1.000
_cell.length_b   1.000
_cell.length_c   1.000
_cell.angle_alpha   90.00
_cell.angle_beta   90.00
_cell.angle_gamma   90.00
#
_symmetry.space_group_name_H-M   'P 1'
#
loop_
_entity.id
_entity.type
_entity.pdbx_description
1 polymer ?
#
loop_
_entity_poly.entity_id
_entity_poly.type
_entity_poly.pdbx_seq_one_letter_code
_entity_poly.pdbx_strand_id
1 'polypeptide(L)'
;MNLSLNVSLLTIALITSSPILATAQNTALNSHAGHAHSNHDHDSMNIETGPHGGLLQLIGEHRVETVLVEKGIMFMLLEKKGNAVAAPDACGTVKLRVGDDAKEYAYQLHRLKNQAIGVGVDLSKVKKYDLHMEVQLTNVDAEPLSFQVTGRLADDQLSDAVLISLQATCPVNGKLLGSMGAPPKIMVGGKALFVCCAGCSSKVRSSPDQYFTKVYSAKGEQVRPGVFTATLADAAAIGAQKICLVLDEPLGGIGVPMKVDVNGKAVYICCAACSKKLAAFPDEYLAKLTQMGVTPPASH
;
A
#
# COMPACT_ATOMS: atom_id res chain seq x y z
N MET A 1 -55.68 -53.75 45.15
CA MET A 1 -54.84 -52.66 45.68
C MET A 1 -54.39 -51.83 44.46
N ASN A 2 -54.93 -50.63 44.23
CA ASN A 2 -54.57 -49.33 44.86
C ASN A 2 -53.17 -48.88 44.39
N LEU A 3 -52.91 -47.76 43.71
CA LEU A 3 -53.57 -46.44 43.40
C LEU A 3 -53.40 -46.16 41.88
N SER A 4 -54.27 -45.53 41.05
CA SER A 4 -54.93 -44.19 41.05
C SER A 4 -53.95 -43.00 40.94
N LEU A 5 -53.91 -42.18 39.87
CA LEU A 5 -54.77 -41.03 39.48
C LEU A 5 -54.49 -40.69 37.97
N ASN A 6 -55.45 -40.29 37.10
CA ASN A 6 -56.00 -38.92 36.87
C ASN A 6 -54.91 -37.83 36.59
N VAL A 7 -55.03 -36.77 35.78
CA VAL A 7 -56.04 -36.12 34.88
C VAL A 7 -55.26 -34.98 34.12
N SER A 8 -55.57 -34.42 32.93
CA SER A 8 -56.79 -34.31 32.11
C SER A 8 -56.52 -34.02 30.61
N LEU A 9 -57.63 -33.80 29.86
CA LEU A 9 -57.87 -32.91 28.71
C LEU A 9 -56.87 -31.73 28.50
N LEU A 10 -56.61 -31.26 27.27
CA LEU A 10 -57.63 -30.66 26.40
C LEU A 10 -57.36 -30.77 24.88
N THR A 11 -58.44 -31.00 24.13
CA THR A 11 -58.57 -30.99 22.67
C THR A 11 -58.52 -29.59 22.05
N ILE A 12 -58.12 -29.51 20.77
CA ILE A 12 -58.81 -28.89 19.60
C ILE A 12 -57.72 -28.75 18.50
N ALA A 13 -57.70 -29.50 17.39
CA ALA A 13 -58.65 -29.54 16.26
C ALA A 13 -58.64 -28.20 15.46
N LEU A 14 -58.64 -28.09 14.12
CA LEU A 14 -59.11 -28.97 13.04
C LEU A 14 -58.66 -28.38 11.67
N ILE A 15 -58.43 -29.22 10.64
CA ILE A 15 -58.35 -28.96 9.16
C ILE A 15 -57.45 -27.80 8.62
N THR A 16 -56.87 -27.77 7.41
CA THR A 16 -56.89 -28.57 6.15
C THR A 16 -55.48 -28.41 5.49
N SER A 17 -55.02 -29.06 4.41
CA SER A 17 -55.55 -30.04 3.44
C SER A 17 -54.39 -30.81 2.77
N SER A 18 -54.69 -31.91 2.07
CA SER A 18 -53.74 -32.74 1.29
C SER A 18 -53.62 -32.31 -0.19
N PRO A 19 -53.00 -33.09 -1.10
CA PRO A 19 -51.55 -33.23 -1.35
C PRO A 19 -51.20 -32.87 -2.82
N ILE A 20 -49.94 -33.08 -3.28
CA ILE A 20 -49.62 -33.65 -4.62
C ILE A 20 -48.11 -33.92 -4.81
N LEU A 21 -47.83 -35.07 -5.44
CA LEU A 21 -46.61 -35.58 -6.09
C LEU A 21 -45.59 -34.55 -6.65
N ALA A 22 -44.28 -34.86 -6.53
CA ALA A 22 -43.43 -35.37 -7.64
C ALA A 22 -41.91 -35.10 -7.46
N THR A 23 -41.14 -36.18 -7.32
CA THR A 23 -39.78 -36.42 -7.87
C THR A 23 -38.73 -35.28 -7.95
N ALA A 24 -37.64 -35.43 -7.19
CA ALA A 24 -36.28 -35.13 -7.65
C ALA A 24 -35.40 -36.37 -7.43
N GLN A 25 -34.47 -36.65 -8.33
CA GLN A 25 -33.79 -37.94 -8.43
C GLN A 25 -32.54 -38.01 -7.55
N ASN A 26 -32.37 -39.14 -6.86
CA ASN A 26 -31.06 -39.54 -6.32
C ASN A 26 -30.16 -40.01 -7.48
N THR A 27 -28.99 -39.38 -7.63
CA THR A 27 -27.78 -40.10 -8.06
C THR A 27 -26.78 -40.04 -6.93
N ALA A 28 -26.35 -41.23 -6.51
CA ALA A 28 -25.54 -41.42 -5.32
C ALA A 28 -24.04 -41.44 -5.65
N LEU A 29 -23.26 -41.02 -4.66
CA LEU A 29 -21.91 -41.52 -4.35
C LEU A 29 -20.85 -41.46 -5.47
N ASN A 30 -19.91 -40.55 -5.28
CA ASN A 30 -18.54 -41.01 -5.07
C ASN A 30 -17.94 -40.31 -3.84
N SER A 31 -17.71 -41.09 -2.79
CA SER A 31 -17.04 -40.63 -1.57
C SER A 31 -15.53 -40.78 -1.71
N HIS A 32 -14.80 -39.67 -1.61
CA HIS A 32 -13.43 -39.72 -1.09
C HIS A 32 -13.38 -38.90 0.19
N ALA A 33 -12.88 -39.55 1.25
CA ALA A 33 -12.83 -38.99 2.59
C ALA A 33 -11.87 -37.81 2.67
N GLY A 34 -12.15 -36.89 3.58
CA GLY A 34 -11.46 -35.60 3.62
C GLY A 34 -10.03 -35.69 4.16
N HIS A 35 -9.22 -34.74 3.70
CA HIS A 35 -8.27 -34.07 4.58
C HIS A 35 -8.80 -32.66 4.82
N ALA A 36 -9.24 -32.41 6.06
CA ALA A 36 -9.53 -31.06 6.51
C ALA A 36 -8.20 -30.32 6.63
N HIS A 37 -7.87 -29.52 5.63
CA HIS A 37 -6.89 -28.45 5.81
C HIS A 37 -7.60 -27.36 6.59
N SER A 38 -7.29 -27.26 7.89
CA SER A 38 -7.67 -26.12 8.70
C SER A 38 -7.21 -24.86 7.98
N ASN A 39 -8.16 -23.96 7.66
CA ASN A 39 -7.82 -22.60 7.29
C ASN A 39 -7.04 -22.01 8.46
N HIS A 40 -5.73 -21.86 8.28
CA HIS A 40 -5.07 -20.71 8.86
C HIS A 40 -5.49 -19.53 8.01
N ASP A 41 -6.50 -18.80 8.47
CA ASP A 41 -6.77 -17.45 8.00
C ASP A 41 -5.49 -16.65 8.23
N HIS A 42 -4.73 -16.46 7.16
CA HIS A 42 -3.77 -15.38 7.10
C HIS A 42 -4.58 -14.11 7.04
N ASP A 43 -4.85 -13.58 8.23
CA ASP A 43 -5.44 -12.28 8.47
C ASP A 43 -4.83 -11.29 7.48
N SER A 44 -5.68 -10.81 6.57
CA SER A 44 -5.26 -9.97 5.46
C SER A 44 -5.01 -8.58 5.99
N MET A 45 -3.88 -8.42 6.71
CA MET A 45 -3.39 -7.16 7.23
C MET A 45 -3.50 -6.12 6.12
N ASN A 46 -4.20 -5.03 6.42
CA ASN A 46 -4.39 -3.94 5.48
C ASN A 46 -3.03 -3.30 5.17
N ILE A 47 -2.41 -3.71 4.05
CA ILE A 47 -1.11 -3.21 3.61
C ILE A 47 -1.29 -1.75 3.14
N GLU A 48 -1.14 -0.82 4.07
CA GLU A 48 -1.04 0.61 3.80
C GLU A 48 0.41 0.94 3.38
N THR A 49 0.56 1.83 2.40
CA THR A 49 1.88 2.35 1.99
C THR A 49 2.16 3.64 2.76
N GLY A 50 3.27 3.70 3.48
CA GLY A 50 3.67 4.88 4.22
C GLY A 50 4.24 6.01 3.33
N PRO A 51 4.41 7.23 3.90
CA PRO A 51 4.85 8.41 3.16
C PRO A 51 6.29 8.33 2.60
N HIS A 52 7.10 7.38 3.05
CA HIS A 52 8.44 7.12 2.49
C HIS A 52 8.44 5.99 1.45
N GLY A 53 7.28 5.40 1.17
CA GLY A 53 7.09 4.27 0.24
C GLY A 53 7.34 2.90 0.87
N GLY A 54 7.36 2.80 2.21
CA GLY A 54 7.47 1.55 2.94
C GLY A 54 6.12 0.91 3.29
N LEU A 55 6.17 -0.28 3.87
CA LEU A 55 5.01 -0.99 4.41
C LEU A 55 4.64 -0.40 5.77
N LEU A 56 3.41 0.10 5.90
CA LEU A 56 2.89 0.67 7.14
C LEU A 56 2.09 -0.36 7.95
N GLN A 57 2.41 -0.48 9.24
CA GLN A 57 1.67 -1.29 10.22
C GLN A 57 1.27 -0.45 11.43
N LEU A 58 0.16 -0.81 12.08
CA LEU A 58 -0.24 -0.29 13.39
C LEU A 58 0.07 -1.35 14.45
N ILE A 59 0.90 -0.99 15.44
CA ILE A 59 1.38 -1.90 16.48
C ILE A 59 1.09 -1.24 17.84
N GLY A 60 0.02 -1.68 18.50
CA GLY A 60 -0.60 -0.88 19.57
C GLY A 60 -1.01 0.49 19.04
N GLU A 61 -0.65 1.57 19.73
CA GLU A 61 -0.88 2.94 19.28
C GLU A 61 0.14 3.44 18.23
N HIS A 62 1.20 2.67 17.93
CA HIS A 62 2.31 3.11 17.08
C HIS A 62 2.08 2.79 15.61
N ARG A 63 2.06 3.81 14.75
CA ARG A 63 2.21 3.64 13.29
C ARG A 63 3.68 3.44 12.98
N VAL A 64 4.08 2.29 12.45
CA VAL A 64 5.46 1.96 12.06
C VAL A 64 5.54 1.67 10.57
N GLU A 65 6.32 2.46 9.85
CA GLU A 65 6.62 2.24 8.43
C GLU A 65 7.98 1.51 8.30
N THR A 66 7.95 0.32 7.70
CA THR A 66 9.13 -0.48 7.35
C THR A 66 9.57 -0.13 5.93
N VAL A 67 10.74 0.51 5.81
CA VAL A 67 11.33 0.93 4.53
C VAL A 67 12.56 0.07 4.22
N LEU A 68 12.50 -0.67 3.11
CA LEU A 68 13.58 -1.52 2.63
C LEU A 68 14.27 -0.88 1.42
N VAL A 69 15.59 -0.74 1.47
CA VAL A 69 16.42 -0.20 0.38
C VAL A 69 17.66 -1.07 0.18
N GLU A 70 18.32 -0.99 -0.98
CA GLU A 70 19.48 -1.84 -1.31
C GLU A 70 20.61 -1.85 -0.27
N LYS A 71 20.73 -0.79 0.55
CA LYS A 71 21.79 -0.58 1.54
C LYS A 71 21.29 -0.50 2.99
N GLY A 72 20.05 -0.87 3.29
CA GLY A 72 19.59 -0.91 4.68
C GLY A 72 18.12 -1.25 4.90
N ILE A 73 17.84 -1.53 6.18
CA ILE A 73 16.51 -1.75 6.74
C ILE A 73 16.23 -0.57 7.68
N MET A 74 15.07 0.06 7.56
CA MET A 74 14.68 1.23 8.35
C MET A 74 13.25 1.09 8.85
N PHE A 75 13.04 1.46 10.11
CA PHE A 75 11.74 1.55 10.76
C PHE A 75 11.49 3.02 11.15
N MET A 76 10.39 3.58 10.67
CA MET A 76 9.97 4.96 10.92
C MET A 76 8.73 4.94 11.81
N LEU A 77 8.84 5.48 13.02
CA LEU A 77 7.68 5.76 13.87
C LEU A 77 6.95 6.98 13.32
N LEU A 78 5.64 6.91 13.10
CA LEU A 78 4.86 7.99 12.49
C LEU A 78 3.82 8.59 13.43
N GLU A 79 3.71 9.92 13.43
CA GLU A 79 2.60 10.65 14.04
C GLU A 79 1.28 10.39 13.28
N LYS A 80 0.14 10.77 13.89
CA LYS A 80 -1.19 10.79 13.23
C LYS A 80 -1.26 11.66 11.94
N LYS A 81 -0.23 12.45 11.64
CA LYS A 81 -0.09 13.28 10.41
C LYS A 81 1.03 12.80 9.47
N GLY A 82 1.53 11.57 9.66
CA GLY A 82 2.57 10.95 8.82
C GLY A 82 3.97 11.57 8.94
N ASN A 83 4.25 12.40 9.94
CA ASN A 83 5.62 12.84 10.24
C ASN A 83 6.37 11.74 11.00
N ALA A 84 7.69 11.66 10.84
CA ALA A 84 8.52 10.86 11.74
C ALA A 84 8.48 11.39 13.18
N VAL A 85 8.29 10.51 14.15
CA VAL A 85 8.39 10.81 15.58
C VAL A 85 9.86 10.88 15.98
N ALA A 86 10.21 11.92 16.72
CA ALA A 86 11.53 12.05 17.31
C ALA A 86 11.65 11.17 18.56
N ALA A 87 12.24 9.97 18.40
CA ALA A 87 12.64 9.11 19.50
C ALA A 87 14.18 9.12 19.59
N PRO A 88 14.79 9.99 20.43
CA PRO A 88 16.21 10.32 20.35
C PRO A 88 17.13 9.13 20.65
N ASP A 89 16.77 8.33 21.66
CA ASP A 89 17.57 7.20 22.16
C ASP A 89 17.05 5.84 21.65
N ALA A 90 16.17 5.86 20.64
CA ALA A 90 15.55 4.64 20.12
C ALA A 90 16.55 3.76 19.34
N CYS A 91 16.57 2.50 19.72
CA CYS A 91 17.42 1.45 19.16
C CYS A 91 16.62 0.14 19.11
N GLY A 92 17.27 -0.99 18.88
CA GLY A 92 16.56 -2.27 18.87
C GLY A 92 17.36 -3.41 18.27
N THR A 93 16.66 -4.47 17.92
CA THR A 93 17.19 -5.63 17.19
C THR A 93 16.27 -5.98 16.02
N VAL A 94 16.84 -6.56 14.97
CA VAL A 94 16.09 -7.27 13.93
C VAL A 94 16.74 -8.63 13.66
N LYS A 95 15.89 -9.67 13.63
CA LYS A 95 16.22 -11.02 13.20
C LYS A 95 15.65 -11.20 11.80
N LEU A 96 16.52 -11.27 10.81
CA LEU A 96 16.19 -11.34 9.39
C LEU A 96 16.33 -12.77 8.87
N ARG A 97 15.31 -13.26 8.17
CA ARG A 97 15.30 -14.53 7.43
C ARG A 97 14.93 -14.26 5.96
N VAL A 98 15.64 -14.88 5.02
CA VAL A 98 15.56 -14.55 3.59
C VAL A 98 14.87 -15.68 2.81
N GLY A 99 13.69 -15.39 2.27
CA GLY A 99 12.83 -16.40 1.64
C GLY A 99 12.55 -17.56 2.60
N ASP A 100 12.55 -18.77 2.08
CA ASP A 100 12.35 -20.01 2.85
C ASP A 100 13.64 -20.55 3.50
N ASP A 101 14.76 -19.81 3.46
CA ASP A 101 15.98 -20.20 4.18
C ASP A 101 15.68 -20.31 5.69
N ALA A 102 16.22 -21.33 6.35
CA ALA A 102 16.14 -21.52 7.79
C ALA A 102 17.15 -20.62 8.55
N LYS A 103 18.11 -20.03 7.84
CA LYS A 103 19.16 -19.21 8.44
C LYS A 103 18.67 -17.82 8.82
N GLU A 104 18.81 -17.52 10.09
CA GLU A 104 18.53 -16.21 10.69
C GLU A 104 19.79 -15.34 10.79
N TYR A 105 19.64 -14.05 10.53
CA TYR A 105 20.67 -13.02 10.64
C TYR A 105 20.23 -11.95 11.64
N ALA A 106 20.88 -11.89 12.80
CA ALA A 106 20.59 -10.89 13.82
C ALA A 106 21.43 -9.61 13.62
N TYR A 107 20.77 -8.45 13.70
CA TYR A 107 21.39 -7.13 13.58
C TYR A 107 20.93 -6.20 14.71
N GLN A 108 21.86 -5.39 15.23
CA GLN A 108 21.52 -4.26 16.10
C GLN A 108 20.99 -3.10 15.26
N LEU A 109 19.90 -2.50 15.72
CA LEU A 109 19.30 -1.30 15.14
C LEU A 109 19.74 -0.07 15.92
N HIS A 110 20.07 0.99 15.19
CA HIS A 110 20.53 2.26 15.76
C HIS A 110 19.72 3.43 15.19
N ARG A 111 19.70 4.55 15.92
CA ARG A 111 19.14 5.81 15.41
C ARG A 111 19.97 6.31 14.24
N LEU A 112 19.32 6.54 13.11
CA LEU A 112 19.94 7.05 11.88
C LEU A 112 19.74 8.57 11.75
N LYS A 113 20.59 9.23 10.94
CA LYS A 113 20.55 10.69 10.72
C LYS A 113 19.21 11.21 10.18
N ASN A 114 18.46 10.37 9.47
CA ASN A 114 17.13 10.66 8.91
C ASN A 114 15.99 10.36 9.91
N GLN A 115 16.27 10.20 11.20
CA GLN A 115 15.28 9.87 12.24
C GLN A 115 14.62 8.48 12.10
N ALA A 116 15.18 7.59 11.27
CA ALA A 116 14.84 6.17 11.29
C ALA A 116 15.51 5.44 12.46
N ILE A 117 14.95 4.30 12.85
CA ILE A 117 15.65 3.27 13.64
C ILE A 117 16.02 2.17 12.63
N GLY A 118 17.29 1.84 12.46
CA GLY A 118 17.69 1.02 11.31
C GLY A 118 19.11 0.47 11.36
N VAL A 119 19.46 -0.29 10.32
CA VAL A 119 20.80 -0.86 10.13
C VAL A 119 21.20 -0.81 8.65
N GLY A 120 22.48 -0.51 8.40
CA GLY A 120 23.09 -0.59 7.08
C GLY A 120 23.45 -2.03 6.74
N VAL A 121 22.74 -2.62 5.77
CA VAL A 121 22.93 -4.00 5.30
C VAL A 121 22.82 -4.04 3.78
N ASP A 122 23.66 -4.83 3.11
CA ASP A 122 23.64 -4.94 1.65
C ASP A 122 22.61 -5.98 1.20
N LEU A 123 21.44 -5.48 0.77
CA LEU A 123 20.30 -6.29 0.35
C LEU A 123 20.26 -6.49 -1.18
N SER A 124 21.26 -6.00 -1.92
CA SER A 124 21.29 -6.03 -3.39
C SER A 124 21.18 -7.44 -4.00
N LYS A 125 21.61 -8.47 -3.26
CA LYS A 125 21.57 -9.88 -3.69
C LYS A 125 20.26 -10.61 -3.36
N VAL A 126 19.39 -10.02 -2.55
CA VAL A 126 18.20 -10.70 -2.00
C VAL A 126 16.86 -10.11 -2.47
N LYS A 127 16.88 -9.18 -3.45
CA LYS A 127 15.69 -8.47 -3.98
C LYS A 127 14.50 -9.36 -4.33
N LYS A 128 14.76 -10.57 -4.83
CA LYS A 128 13.72 -11.52 -5.30
C LYS A 128 13.07 -12.32 -4.17
N TYR A 129 13.60 -12.25 -2.95
CA TYR A 129 13.14 -13.03 -1.81
C TYR A 129 12.44 -12.14 -0.80
N ASP A 130 11.40 -12.68 -0.18
CA ASP A 130 10.76 -12.01 0.96
C ASP A 130 11.71 -11.97 2.15
N LEU A 131 11.76 -10.82 2.82
CA LEU A 131 12.54 -10.59 4.02
C LEU A 131 11.59 -10.68 5.21
N HIS A 132 11.60 -11.83 5.87
CA HIS A 132 10.87 -12.03 7.11
C HIS A 132 11.71 -11.46 8.25
N MET A 133 11.14 -10.51 8.99
CA MET A 133 11.83 -9.80 10.06
C MET A 133 11.03 -9.92 11.35
N GLU A 134 11.67 -10.44 12.39
CA GLU A 134 11.23 -10.27 13.78
C GLU A 134 12.00 -9.06 14.35
N VAL A 135 11.27 -8.04 14.79
CA VAL A 135 11.80 -6.73 15.16
C VAL A 135 11.43 -6.42 16.60
N GLN A 136 12.38 -5.90 17.36
CA GLN A 136 12.14 -5.33 18.68
C GLN A 136 12.77 -3.94 18.75
N LEU A 137 11.95 -2.91 18.98
CA LEU A 137 12.41 -1.53 19.17
C LEU A 137 12.34 -1.16 20.65
N THR A 138 13.43 -0.60 21.17
CA THR A 138 13.58 -0.17 22.57
C THR A 138 13.72 1.34 22.67
N ASN A 139 13.33 1.92 23.81
CA ASN A 139 13.25 3.37 24.05
C ASN A 139 12.30 4.08 23.05
N VAL A 140 11.22 3.40 22.68
CA VAL A 140 10.12 3.95 21.86
C VAL A 140 8.93 4.34 22.74
N ASP A 141 8.61 3.50 23.71
CA ASP A 141 7.61 3.70 24.76
C ASP A 141 8.13 3.04 26.06
N ALA A 142 7.31 2.97 27.11
CA ALA A 142 7.62 2.31 28.37
C ALA A 142 7.96 0.82 28.24
N GLU A 143 7.36 0.13 27.25
CA GLU A 143 7.66 -1.27 26.92
C GLU A 143 8.28 -1.40 25.52
N PRO A 144 9.16 -2.41 25.27
CA PRO A 144 9.75 -2.64 23.95
C PRO A 144 8.69 -3.03 22.89
N LEU A 145 8.62 -2.26 21.81
CA LEU A 145 7.70 -2.51 20.70
C LEU A 145 8.21 -3.69 19.87
N SER A 146 7.54 -4.85 19.98
CA SER A 146 7.95 -6.09 19.30
C SER A 146 6.92 -6.47 18.24
N PHE A 147 7.37 -6.79 17.02
CA PHE A 147 6.49 -7.10 15.88
C PHE A 147 7.18 -7.99 14.84
N GLN A 148 6.37 -8.62 13.99
CA GLN A 148 6.86 -9.29 12.79
C GLN A 148 6.40 -8.53 11.55
N VAL A 149 7.28 -8.47 10.56
CA VAL A 149 7.01 -7.87 9.26
C VAL A 149 7.66 -8.71 8.16
N THR A 150 6.87 -9.07 7.14
CA THR A 150 7.42 -9.63 5.91
C THR A 150 7.35 -8.53 4.86
N GLY A 151 8.52 -8.06 4.42
CA GLY A 151 8.63 -7.11 3.32
C GLY A 151 9.56 -7.68 2.26
N ARG A 152 9.28 -7.43 0.99
CA ARG A 152 10.31 -7.59 -0.05
C ARG A 152 11.05 -6.28 -0.18
N LEU A 153 12.31 -6.28 -0.63
CA LEU A 153 12.75 -5.07 -1.33
C LEU A 153 11.79 -4.92 -2.49
N ALA A 154 11.09 -3.81 -2.53
CA ALA A 154 10.32 -3.41 -3.69
C ALA A 154 11.22 -3.71 -4.92
N ASP A 155 10.78 -4.56 -5.86
CA ASP A 155 11.60 -5.00 -7.01
C ASP A 155 11.67 -3.87 -8.07
N ASP A 156 11.59 -2.65 -7.54
CA ASP A 156 10.85 -1.52 -8.04
C ASP A 156 11.82 -0.36 -8.13
N GLN A 157 12.71 -0.49 -9.12
CA GLN A 157 12.61 0.58 -10.11
C GLN A 157 11.21 0.47 -10.72
N LEU A 158 10.24 1.12 -10.07
CA LEU A 158 8.99 1.58 -10.67
C LEU A 158 9.35 1.98 -12.09
N SER A 159 8.72 1.34 -13.08
CA SER A 159 9.23 1.40 -14.45
C SER A 159 9.40 2.85 -14.88
N ASP A 160 10.38 3.14 -15.74
CA ASP A 160 10.67 4.52 -16.14
C ASP A 160 9.41 5.22 -16.67
N ALA A 161 8.51 4.49 -17.33
CA ALA A 161 7.18 4.97 -17.72
C ALA A 161 6.32 5.43 -16.52
N VAL A 162 6.21 4.64 -15.44
CA VAL A 162 5.46 5.00 -14.22
C VAL A 162 6.07 6.21 -13.51
N LEU A 163 7.40 6.27 -13.38
CA LEU A 163 8.08 7.41 -12.76
C LEU A 163 8.00 8.67 -13.62
N ILE A 164 8.08 8.55 -14.95
CA ILE A 164 7.83 9.64 -15.90
C ILE A 164 6.37 10.13 -15.77
N SER A 165 5.39 9.23 -15.66
CA SER A 165 3.97 9.59 -15.47
C SER A 165 3.72 10.29 -14.12
N LEU A 166 4.35 9.84 -13.03
CA LEU A 166 4.24 10.53 -11.75
C LEU A 166 4.90 11.91 -11.82
N GLN A 167 6.13 12.00 -12.31
CA GLN A 167 6.89 13.25 -12.35
C GLN A 167 6.25 14.27 -13.32
N ALA A 168 5.74 13.79 -14.47
CA ALA A 168 5.07 14.49 -15.57
C ALA A 168 5.83 15.63 -16.26
N THR A 169 6.60 16.43 -15.52
CA THR A 169 7.25 17.66 -15.97
C THR A 169 8.75 17.65 -15.65
N CYS A 170 9.52 18.41 -16.41
CA CYS A 170 10.94 18.60 -16.21
C CYS A 170 11.21 19.60 -15.07
N PRO A 171 11.93 19.24 -13.99
CA PRO A 171 12.14 20.11 -12.82
C PRO A 171 13.04 21.33 -13.11
N VAL A 172 13.64 21.37 -14.31
CA VAL A 172 14.47 22.48 -14.79
C VAL A 172 13.64 23.61 -15.40
N ASN A 173 12.56 23.30 -16.12
CA ASN A 173 11.83 24.27 -16.94
C ASN A 173 10.30 24.08 -17.01
N GLY A 174 9.73 23.11 -16.28
CA GLY A 174 8.29 22.84 -16.21
C GLY A 174 7.68 22.18 -17.45
N LYS A 175 8.45 21.91 -18.52
CA LYS A 175 7.91 21.29 -19.74
C LYS A 175 7.56 19.81 -19.52
N LEU A 176 6.51 19.33 -20.18
CA LEU A 176 6.09 17.92 -20.13
C LEU A 176 7.23 16.98 -20.56
N LEU A 177 7.41 15.91 -19.81
CA LEU A 177 8.27 14.79 -20.19
C LEU A 177 7.64 14.06 -21.40
N GLY A 178 8.46 13.42 -22.23
CA GLY A 178 8.01 12.75 -23.47
C GLY A 178 7.82 13.70 -24.66
N SER A 179 7.49 14.98 -24.43
CA SER A 179 7.29 15.99 -25.48
C SER A 179 8.51 16.28 -26.37
N MET A 180 9.69 15.82 -25.96
CA MET A 180 10.97 15.95 -26.67
C MET A 180 11.62 14.58 -26.94
N GLY A 181 10.81 13.51 -27.00
CA GLY A 181 11.27 12.12 -27.08
C GLY A 181 11.51 11.50 -25.70
N ALA A 182 12.20 10.36 -25.68
CA ALA A 182 12.47 9.59 -24.46
C ALA A 182 13.20 10.44 -23.39
N PRO A 183 12.60 10.68 -22.21
CA PRO A 183 13.21 11.50 -21.15
C PRO A 183 14.54 10.94 -20.64
N PRO A 184 15.65 11.70 -20.68
CA PRO A 184 16.89 11.27 -20.05
C PRO A 184 16.73 11.07 -18.53
N LYS A 185 17.15 9.89 -18.06
CA LYS A 185 17.15 9.48 -16.65
C LYS A 185 18.48 9.84 -15.96
N ILE A 186 18.38 10.30 -14.72
CA ILE A 186 19.51 10.74 -13.88
C ILE A 186 19.30 10.17 -12.49
N MET A 187 20.26 9.39 -11.99
CA MET A 187 20.17 8.83 -10.64
C MET A 187 20.67 9.86 -9.61
N VAL A 188 19.84 10.16 -8.61
CA VAL A 188 20.17 11.03 -7.48
C VAL A 188 19.77 10.29 -6.20
N GLY A 189 20.73 10.05 -5.29
CA GLY A 189 20.47 9.32 -4.04
C GLY A 189 19.85 7.92 -4.23
N GLY A 190 20.11 7.27 -5.37
CA GLY A 190 19.50 5.98 -5.72
C GLY A 190 18.07 6.03 -6.28
N LYS A 191 17.43 7.22 -6.35
CA LYS A 191 16.13 7.40 -7.03
C LYS A 191 16.32 8.06 -8.41
N ALA A 192 15.36 7.88 -9.31
CA ALA A 192 15.45 8.30 -10.71
C ALA A 192 14.77 9.65 -10.96
N LEU A 193 15.54 10.65 -11.38
CA LEU A 193 15.03 11.95 -11.82
C LEU A 193 15.05 12.01 -13.35
N PHE A 194 13.94 12.41 -13.96
CA PHE A 194 13.82 12.55 -15.41
C PHE A 194 13.90 14.01 -15.85
N VAL A 195 14.34 14.26 -17.07
CA VAL A 195 14.32 15.61 -17.67
C VAL A 195 13.80 15.56 -19.10
N CYS A 196 13.39 16.70 -19.67
CA CYS A 196 12.89 16.72 -21.04
C CYS A 196 13.98 16.57 -22.11
N CYS A 197 15.24 16.93 -21.82
CA CYS A 197 16.32 16.87 -22.82
C CYS A 197 17.73 16.84 -22.19
N ALA A 198 18.74 16.50 -23.00
CA ALA A 198 20.15 16.43 -22.58
C ALA A 198 20.68 17.74 -21.96
N GLY A 199 20.25 18.91 -22.45
CA GLY A 199 20.65 20.20 -21.89
C GLY A 199 20.16 20.41 -20.45
N CYS A 200 19.00 19.85 -20.10
CA CYS A 200 18.51 19.85 -18.72
C CYS A 200 19.30 18.86 -17.84
N SER A 201 19.87 17.80 -18.41
CA SER A 201 20.66 16.81 -17.65
C SER A 201 21.93 17.42 -17.05
N SER A 202 22.62 18.28 -17.79
CA SER A 202 23.80 19.01 -17.27
C SER A 202 23.42 19.90 -16.10
N LYS A 203 22.27 20.62 -16.20
CA LYS A 203 21.80 21.51 -15.15
C LYS A 203 21.45 20.76 -13.85
N VAL A 204 20.81 19.59 -13.96
CA VAL A 204 20.55 18.71 -12.81
C VAL A 204 21.85 18.24 -12.17
N ARG A 205 22.81 17.74 -12.95
CA ARG A 205 24.08 17.20 -12.42
C ARG A 205 24.90 18.24 -11.65
N SER A 206 24.80 19.52 -11.99
CA SER A 206 25.46 20.61 -11.25
C SER A 206 24.79 20.98 -9.93
N SER A 207 23.54 20.59 -9.68
CA SER A 207 22.79 20.95 -8.46
C SER A 207 21.70 19.89 -8.14
N PRO A 208 22.07 18.62 -7.93
CA PRO A 208 21.13 17.49 -7.92
C PRO A 208 20.03 17.66 -6.88
N ASP A 209 20.39 18.02 -5.64
CA ASP A 209 19.46 18.16 -4.51
C ASP A 209 18.40 19.26 -4.75
N GLN A 210 18.78 20.34 -5.45
CA GLN A 210 17.87 21.44 -5.80
C GLN A 210 16.75 21.00 -6.75
N TYR A 211 17.05 20.09 -7.68
CA TYR A 211 16.06 19.57 -8.62
C TYR A 211 15.34 18.33 -8.09
N PHE A 212 16.00 17.56 -7.24
CA PHE A 212 15.44 16.39 -6.57
C PHE A 212 14.29 16.75 -5.63
N THR A 213 14.50 17.76 -4.77
CA THR A 213 13.50 18.25 -3.81
C THR A 213 12.24 18.83 -4.47
N LYS A 214 12.29 19.20 -5.76
CA LYS A 214 11.11 19.61 -6.55
C LYS A 214 10.24 18.45 -7.05
N VAL A 215 10.78 17.24 -7.09
CA VAL A 215 10.09 16.04 -7.59
C VAL A 215 9.75 15.08 -6.44
N TYR A 216 10.64 14.97 -5.47
CA TYR A 216 10.52 14.07 -4.34
C TYR A 216 10.16 14.85 -3.07
N SER A 217 8.87 15.14 -2.90
CA SER A 217 8.29 15.49 -1.60
C SER A 217 7.68 14.25 -0.93
N ALA A 218 7.84 14.13 0.39
CA ALA A 218 7.18 13.09 1.19
C ALA A 218 5.70 13.39 1.48
N LYS A 219 5.21 14.56 1.05
CA LYS A 219 3.83 15.02 1.23
C LYS A 219 3.32 15.68 -0.05
N GLY A 220 2.09 15.34 -0.41
CA GLY A 220 1.35 16.03 -1.47
C GLY A 220 0.91 17.40 -1.00
N GLU A 221 1.03 18.41 -1.87
CA GLU A 221 0.49 19.74 -1.64
C GLU A 221 -1.02 19.71 -1.80
N GLN A 222 -1.78 20.22 -0.82
CA GLN A 222 -3.23 20.29 -0.92
C GLN A 222 -3.65 21.46 -1.82
N VAL A 223 -3.91 21.17 -3.10
CA VAL A 223 -4.31 22.18 -4.08
C VAL A 223 -5.78 22.60 -3.96
N ARG A 224 -6.63 21.74 -3.38
CA ARG A 224 -8.06 21.98 -3.03
C ARG A 224 -8.44 21.08 -1.85
N PRO A 225 -9.52 21.36 -1.10
CA PRO A 225 -10.03 20.43 -0.08
C PRO A 225 -10.21 19.02 -0.65
N GLY A 226 -9.58 18.03 -0.01
CA GLY A 226 -9.60 16.62 -0.45
C GLY A 226 -8.78 16.29 -1.72
N VAL A 227 -8.02 17.24 -2.27
CA VAL A 227 -7.21 17.05 -3.50
C VAL A 227 -5.76 17.43 -3.23
N PHE A 228 -4.85 16.47 -3.43
CA PHE A 228 -3.42 16.61 -3.17
C PHE A 228 -2.60 16.31 -4.43
N THR A 229 -1.41 16.89 -4.59
CA THR A 229 -0.46 16.39 -5.59
C THR A 229 0.02 14.98 -5.22
N ALA A 230 0.21 14.11 -6.21
CA ALA A 230 0.75 12.78 -5.98
C ALA A 230 2.24 12.83 -5.58
N THR A 231 2.64 11.83 -4.80
CA THR A 231 3.98 11.62 -4.25
C THR A 231 4.58 10.31 -4.75
N LEU A 232 5.81 9.99 -4.35
CA LEU A 232 6.42 8.70 -4.68
C LEU A 232 5.64 7.50 -4.11
N ALA A 233 5.00 7.63 -2.95
CA ALA A 233 4.18 6.57 -2.35
C ALA A 233 2.97 6.20 -3.23
N ASP A 234 2.49 7.15 -4.03
CA ASP A 234 1.34 6.98 -4.93
C ASP A 234 1.71 6.31 -6.27
N ALA A 235 3.01 6.17 -6.58
CA ALA A 235 3.51 5.78 -7.91
C ALA A 235 3.00 4.41 -8.38
N ALA A 236 2.99 3.41 -7.51
CA ALA A 236 2.52 2.07 -7.85
C ALA A 236 1.01 2.06 -8.18
N ALA A 237 0.21 2.79 -7.41
CA ALA A 237 -1.23 2.91 -7.64
C ALA A 237 -1.56 3.72 -8.91
N ILE A 238 -0.78 4.76 -9.21
CA ILE A 238 -0.84 5.48 -10.50
C ILE A 238 -0.46 4.56 -11.66
N GLY A 239 0.56 3.72 -11.49
CA GLY A 239 0.99 2.73 -12.48
C GLY A 239 -0.01 1.59 -12.68
N ALA A 240 -0.82 1.27 -11.68
CA ALA A 240 -1.95 0.34 -11.78
C ALA A 240 -3.15 1.01 -12.50
N GLN A 241 -3.53 2.22 -12.10
CA GLN A 241 -4.67 2.95 -12.66
C GLN A 241 -4.45 3.40 -14.12
N LYS A 242 -3.25 3.91 -14.44
CA LYS A 242 -2.77 4.37 -15.77
C LYS A 242 -3.52 5.55 -16.40
N ILE A 243 -4.84 5.62 -16.30
CA ILE A 243 -5.70 6.63 -16.95
C ILE A 243 -6.52 7.43 -15.93
N CYS A 244 -6.82 8.68 -16.27
CA CYS A 244 -7.75 9.54 -15.52
C CYS A 244 -9.19 9.21 -15.93
N LEU A 245 -9.95 8.56 -15.05
CA LEU A 245 -11.33 8.10 -15.31
C LEU A 245 -12.36 9.18 -15.68
N VAL A 246 -11.97 10.46 -15.62
CA VAL A 246 -12.82 11.63 -15.84
C VAL A 246 -12.70 12.21 -17.26
N LEU A 247 -11.53 12.04 -17.88
CA LEU A 247 -11.21 12.49 -19.24
C LEU A 247 -10.70 11.34 -20.13
N ASP A 248 -10.52 10.15 -19.57
CA ASP A 248 -9.97 8.93 -20.19
C ASP A 248 -8.53 9.09 -20.75
N GLU A 249 -7.83 10.14 -20.31
CA GLU A 249 -6.45 10.49 -20.68
C GLU A 249 -5.39 9.82 -19.77
N PRO A 250 -4.18 9.51 -20.26
CA PRO A 250 -3.09 8.97 -19.44
C PRO A 250 -2.69 9.86 -18.25
N LEU A 251 -2.51 9.25 -17.08
CA LEU A 251 -1.96 9.93 -15.90
C LEU A 251 -0.52 10.40 -16.18
N GLY A 252 -0.23 11.66 -15.88
CA GLY A 252 1.02 12.33 -16.21
C GLY A 252 1.02 13.10 -17.54
N GLY A 253 0.04 12.88 -18.42
CA GLY A 253 0.00 13.48 -19.75
C GLY A 253 -0.15 15.01 -19.78
N ILE A 254 -0.81 15.59 -18.77
CA ILE A 254 -1.07 17.04 -18.67
C ILE A 254 -0.56 17.68 -17.36
N GLY A 255 0.41 17.04 -16.70
CA GLY A 255 0.97 17.47 -15.43
C GLY A 255 0.94 16.37 -14.36
N VAL A 256 1.47 16.70 -13.17
CA VAL A 256 1.59 15.76 -12.04
C VAL A 256 0.20 15.24 -11.66
N PRO A 257 -0.02 13.91 -11.58
CA PRO A 257 -1.28 13.35 -11.11
C PRO A 257 -1.68 13.90 -9.74
N MET A 258 -2.98 14.01 -9.51
CA MET A 258 -3.52 14.45 -8.22
C MET A 258 -4.28 13.31 -7.56
N LYS A 259 -4.00 13.08 -6.28
CA LYS A 259 -4.74 12.15 -5.42
C LYS A 259 -6.01 12.86 -4.91
N VAL A 260 -7.14 12.17 -5.03
CA VAL A 260 -8.43 12.58 -4.46
C VAL A 260 -8.90 11.50 -3.51
N ASP A 261 -9.41 11.92 -2.35
CA ASP A 261 -10.18 11.03 -1.47
C ASP A 261 -11.58 10.79 -2.07
N VAL A 262 -11.92 9.52 -2.28
CA VAL A 262 -13.25 9.07 -2.67
C VAL A 262 -13.67 7.98 -1.69
N ASN A 263 -14.46 8.36 -0.68
CA ASN A 263 -14.91 7.47 0.39
C ASN A 263 -13.75 6.73 1.10
N GLY A 264 -12.67 7.45 1.44
CA GLY A 264 -11.48 6.88 2.11
C GLY A 264 -10.53 6.08 1.20
N LYS A 265 -10.79 6.08 -0.12
CA LYS A 265 -9.98 5.41 -1.14
C LYS A 265 -9.33 6.45 -2.05
N ALA A 266 -8.06 6.24 -2.40
CA ALA A 266 -7.33 7.11 -3.29
C ALA A 266 -7.74 6.87 -4.76
N VAL A 267 -8.19 7.92 -5.45
CA VAL A 267 -8.40 7.92 -6.90
C VAL A 267 -7.55 9.00 -7.53
N TYR A 268 -6.83 8.66 -8.61
CA TYR A 268 -5.91 9.59 -9.27
C TYR A 268 -6.55 10.27 -10.47
N ILE A 269 -6.34 11.58 -10.59
CA ILE A 269 -6.86 12.40 -11.70
C ILE A 269 -5.76 13.28 -12.29
N CYS A 270 -5.94 13.67 -13.54
CA CYS A 270 -4.96 14.47 -14.28
C CYS A 270 -4.93 15.96 -13.87
N CYS A 271 -6.00 16.50 -13.27
CA CYS A 271 -6.03 17.90 -12.83
C CYS A 271 -7.14 18.17 -11.79
N ALA A 272 -6.98 19.24 -10.99
CA ALA A 272 -7.88 19.58 -9.88
C ALA A 272 -9.33 19.91 -10.29
N ALA A 273 -9.59 20.14 -11.58
CA ALA A 273 -10.94 20.34 -12.09
C ALA A 273 -11.77 19.04 -12.08
N CYS A 274 -11.12 17.88 -12.23
CA CYS A 274 -11.78 16.59 -12.33
C CYS A 274 -12.35 16.10 -10.98
N SER A 275 -11.85 16.60 -9.84
CA SER A 275 -12.28 16.14 -8.50
C SER A 275 -13.77 16.39 -8.22
N LYS A 276 -14.37 17.42 -8.83
CA LYS A 276 -15.82 17.70 -8.69
C LYS A 276 -16.70 16.56 -9.16
N LYS A 277 -16.29 15.83 -10.22
CA LYS A 277 -17.03 14.66 -10.71
C LYS A 277 -16.89 13.46 -9.77
N LEU A 278 -15.68 13.22 -9.24
CA LEU A 278 -15.44 12.17 -8.23
C LEU A 278 -16.29 12.39 -6.98
N ALA A 279 -16.35 13.63 -6.47
CA ALA A 279 -17.16 13.97 -5.30
C ALA A 279 -18.67 13.86 -5.54
N ALA A 280 -19.14 14.02 -6.78
CA ALA A 280 -20.55 13.91 -7.13
C ALA A 280 -21.01 12.46 -7.37
N PHE A 281 -20.11 11.58 -7.81
CA PHE A 281 -20.43 10.19 -8.19
C PHE A 281 -19.39 9.19 -7.64
N PRO A 282 -19.13 9.17 -6.32
CA PRO A 282 -17.99 8.44 -5.75
C PRO A 282 -18.01 6.95 -6.09
N ASP A 283 -19.16 6.30 -5.92
CA ASP A 283 -19.32 4.86 -6.14
C ASP A 283 -19.17 4.48 -7.63
N GLU A 284 -19.53 5.37 -8.55
CA GLU A 284 -19.34 5.16 -9.99
C GLU A 284 -17.85 5.06 -10.36
N TYR A 285 -17.01 5.95 -9.81
CA TYR A 285 -15.58 5.95 -10.08
C TYR A 285 -14.86 4.79 -9.39
N LEU A 286 -15.29 4.40 -8.19
CA LEU A 286 -14.78 3.20 -7.50
C LEU A 286 -15.17 1.91 -8.24
N ALA A 287 -16.39 1.84 -8.79
CA ALA A 287 -16.82 0.73 -9.64
C ALA A 287 -16.00 0.65 -10.94
N LYS A 288 -15.71 1.78 -11.59
CA LYS A 288 -14.85 1.85 -12.78
C LYS A 288 -13.43 1.31 -12.52
N LEU A 289 -12.81 1.69 -11.41
CA LEU A 289 -11.51 1.11 -11.01
C LEU A 289 -11.58 -0.41 -10.85
N THR A 290 -12.63 -0.88 -10.17
CA THR A 290 -12.84 -2.31 -9.92
C THR A 290 -13.03 -3.09 -11.24
N GLN A 291 -13.78 -2.52 -12.20
CA GLN A 291 -13.95 -3.10 -13.54
C GLN A 291 -12.65 -3.15 -14.35
N MET A 292 -11.71 -2.24 -14.09
CA MET A 292 -10.35 -2.26 -14.66
C MET A 292 -9.39 -3.22 -13.94
N GLY A 293 -9.85 -3.93 -12.90
CA GLY A 293 -8.99 -4.78 -12.06
C GLY A 293 -8.06 -3.99 -11.13
N VAL A 294 -8.37 -2.72 -10.86
CA VAL A 294 -7.57 -1.83 -10.03
C VAL A 294 -8.23 -1.67 -8.66
N THR A 295 -7.58 -2.16 -7.61
CA THR A 295 -7.99 -1.90 -6.22
C THR A 295 -7.38 -0.58 -5.75
N PRO A 296 -8.18 0.48 -5.49
CA PRO A 296 -7.63 1.72 -4.95
C PRO A 296 -7.13 1.53 -3.50
N PRO A 297 -5.95 2.07 -3.16
CA PRO A 297 -5.42 2.02 -1.80
C PRO A 297 -6.18 2.99 -0.88
N ALA A 298 -5.88 2.96 0.42
CA ALA A 298 -6.33 3.99 1.36
C ALA A 298 -5.84 5.39 0.94
N SER A 299 -6.60 6.42 1.30
CA SER A 299 -6.32 7.82 0.95
C SER A 299 -5.42 8.58 1.94
N HIS A 300 -5.09 7.99 3.11
CA HIS A 300 -4.54 8.68 4.29
C HIS A 300 -3.24 8.07 4.82
#